data_AF-A0A9E8LZB7-F1
#
_entry.id   AF-A0A9E8LZB7-F1
#
_cell.length_a   1.000
_cell.length_b   1.000
_cell.length_c   1.000
_cell.angle_alpha   90.00
_cell.angle_beta   90.00
_cell.angle_gamma   90.00
#
_symmetry.space_group_name_H-M   'P 1'
#
loop_
_entity.id
_entity.type
_entity.pdbx_description
1 polymer ?
#
loop_
_entity_poly.entity_id
_entity_poly.type
_entity_poly.pdbx_seq_one_letter_code
_entity_poly.pdbx_strand_id
1 'polypeptide(L)' 'MGRRKGIMSEEMKMELAKELGFYDVVQKDGWGGIRARDAGNMVKRAIEIAQEQLQKRQ' A
#
# COMPACT_ATOMS: atom_id res chain seq x y z
N MET A 1 -20.55 -12.63 9.59
CA MET A 1 -20.15 -11.85 8.39
C MET A 1 -18.63 -11.92 8.26
N GLY A 2 -18.12 -12.62 7.24
CA GLY A 2 -16.69 -12.81 7.06
C GLY A 2 -15.99 -11.48 6.83
N ARG A 3 -15.05 -11.12 7.71
CA ARG A 3 -14.15 -9.97 7.48
C ARG A 3 -13.35 -10.31 6.23
N ARG A 4 -13.68 -9.69 5.09
CA ARG A 4 -12.84 -9.74 3.89
C ARG A 4 -11.48 -9.20 4.32
N LYS A 5 -10.51 -10.08 4.52
CA LYS A 5 -9.13 -9.67 4.76
C LYS A 5 -8.72 -8.87 3.52
N GLY A 6 -8.31 -7.62 3.72
CA GLY A 6 -7.72 -6.84 2.63
C GLY A 6 -6.55 -7.60 2.04
N ILE A 7 -6.32 -7.42 0.74
CA ILE A 7 -5.20 -8.07 0.02
C ILE A 7 -3.85 -7.63 0.62
N MET A 8 -3.77 -6.39 1.11
CA MET A 8 -2.61 -5.85 1.82
C MET A 8 -2.87 -5.77 3.33
N SER A 9 -1.87 -6.15 4.13
CA SER A 9 -1.87 -5.88 5.57
C SER A 9 -1.77 -4.38 5.84
N GLU A 10 -2.26 -3.93 7.00
CA GLU A 10 -2.13 -2.51 7.38
C GLU A 10 -0.65 -2.09 7.51
N GLU A 11 0.21 -2.97 8.01
CA GLU A 11 1.65 -2.74 8.07
C GLU A 11 2.25 -2.46 6.69
N MET A 12 1.96 -3.32 5.70
CA MET A 12 2.43 -3.14 4.33
C MET A 12 1.94 -1.82 3.73
N LYS A 13 0.67 -1.45 3.95
CA LYS A 13 0.16 -0.16 3.46
C LYS A 13 0.93 1.00 4.09
N MET A 14 1.19 0.94 5.40
CA MET A 14 1.91 1.99 6.13
C MET A 14 3.36 2.12 5.67
N GLU A 15 4.04 1.01 5.38
CA GLU A 15 5.38 1.01 4.77
C GLU A 15 5.38 1.65 3.39
N LEU A 16 4.44 1.27 2.52
CA LEU A 16 4.30 1.87 1.20
C LEU A 16 4.00 3.36 1.28
N ALA A 17 3.18 3.79 2.23
CA ALA A 17 2.89 5.21 2.43
C ALA A 17 4.14 6.00 2.87
N LYS A 18 5.03 5.38 3.65
CA LYS A 18 6.34 5.98 4.01
C LYS A 18 7.26 6.03 2.80
N GLU A 19 7.39 4.93 2.05
CA GLU A 19 8.24 4.85 0.86
C GLU A 19 7.82 5.88 -0.21
N LEU A 20 6.50 6.06 -0.39
CA LEU A 20 5.93 6.97 -1.38
C LEU A 20 5.71 8.40 -0.86
N GLY A 21 6.05 8.67 0.40
CA GLY A 21 6.07 10.03 0.97
C GLY A 21 4.71 10.65 1.28
N PHE A 22 3.64 9.86 1.42
CA PHE A 22 2.31 10.36 1.78
C PHE A 22 1.81 9.87 3.14
N TYR A 23 2.68 9.24 3.93
CA TYR A 23 2.39 8.75 5.27
C TYR A 23 1.76 9.80 6.20
N ASP A 24 2.23 11.05 6.14
CA ASP A 24 1.73 12.13 7.01
C ASP A 24 0.24 12.43 6.75
N VAL A 25 -0.19 12.33 5.50
CA VAL A 25 -1.60 12.49 5.11
C VAL A 25 -2.44 11.34 5.69
N VAL A 26 -1.92 10.11 5.62
CA VAL A 26 -2.58 8.95 6.23
C VAL A 26 -2.69 9.10 7.75
N GLN A 27 -1.69 9.67 8.41
CA GLN A 27 -1.73 9.91 9.86
C GLN A 27 -2.74 10.98 10.27
N LYS A 28 -2.85 12.08 9.50
CA LYS A 28 -3.76 13.19 9.81
C LYS A 28 -5.20 12.92 9.38
N ASP A 29 -5.36 12.51 8.12
CA ASP A 29 -6.66 12.50 7.42
C ASP A 29 -7.14 11.07 7.12
N GLY A 30 -6.32 10.06 7.47
CA GLY A 30 -6.59 8.66 7.15
C GLY A 30 -6.39 8.34 5.66
N TRP A 31 -6.69 7.10 5.29
CA TRP A 31 -6.61 6.63 3.90
C TRP A 31 -7.58 7.36 2.95
N GLY A 32 -8.61 8.03 3.47
CA GLY A 32 -9.53 8.83 2.68
C GLY A 32 -8.97 10.19 2.24
N GLY A 33 -7.91 10.66 2.89
CA GLY A 33 -7.30 11.97 2.60
C GLY A 33 -6.24 11.95 1.49
N ILE A 34 -5.78 10.76 1.08
CA ILE A 34 -4.74 10.64 0.04
C ILE A 34 -5.31 10.96 -1.34
N ARG A 35 -4.45 11.43 -2.25
CA ARG A 35 -4.89 11.70 -3.63
C ARG A 35 -5.06 10.38 -4.38
N ALA A 36 -5.91 10.38 -5.41
CA ALA A 36 -6.06 9.22 -6.30
C ALA A 36 -4.73 8.74 -6.90
N ARG A 37 -3.80 9.68 -7.16
CA ARG A 37 -2.44 9.38 -7.62
C ARG A 37 -1.62 8.60 -6.58
N ASP A 38 -1.74 8.95 -5.31
CA ASP A 38 -0.99 8.30 -4.22
C ASP A 38 -1.48 6.86 -4.04
N ALA A 39 -2.80 6.66 -4.07
CA ALA A 39 -3.41 5.34 -4.06
C ALA A 39 -2.95 4.49 -5.26
N GLY A 40 -2.94 5.07 -6.46
CA GLY A 40 -2.47 4.40 -7.68
C GLY A 40 -1.00 3.99 -7.61
N ASN A 41 -0.14 4.91 -7.14
CA ASN A 41 1.29 4.63 -6.95
C ASN A 41 1.52 3.53 -5.90
N MET A 42 0.74 3.53 -4.80
CA MET A 42 0.81 2.51 -3.76
C MET A 42 0.47 1.13 -4.30
N VAL A 43 -0.62 1.00 -5.07
CA VAL A 43 -0.99 -0.29 -5.69
C VAL A 43 0.06 -0.74 -6.71
N LYS A 44 0.57 0.18 -7.53
CA LYS A 44 1.64 -0.12 -8.48
C LYS A 44 2.88 -0.66 -7.77
N ARG A 45 3.33 0.00 -6.71
CA ARG A 45 4.49 -0.42 -5.93
C ARG A 45 4.27 -1.78 -5.25
N ALA A 46 3.08 -2.03 -4.72
CA ALA A 46 2.72 -3.32 -4.14
C ALA A 46 2.80 -4.46 -5.18
N ILE A 47 2.38 -4.22 -6.42
CA ILE A 47 2.48 -5.20 -7.51
C ILE A 47 3.95 -5.45 -7.88
N GLU A 48 4.77 -4.40 -8.00
CA GLU A 48 6.20 -4.54 -8.28
C GLU A 48 6.90 -5.41 -7.22
N ILE A 49 6.66 -5.15 -5.92
CA ILE A 49 7.19 -5.95 -4.82
C ILE A 49 6.73 -7.41 -4.93
N ALA A 50 5.46 -7.64 -5.26
CA ALA A 50 4.95 -9.00 -5.45
C ALA A 50 5.62 -9.71 -6.63
N GLN A 51 5.85 -9.00 -7.74
CA GLN A 51 6.58 -9.54 -8.90
C GLN A 51 8.03 -9.88 -8.55
N GLU A 52 8.74 -8.99 -7.85
CA GLU A 52 10.11 -9.24 -7.36
C GLU A 52 10.18 -10.46 -6.44
N GLN A 53 9.21 -10.63 -5.53
CA GLN A 53 9.15 -11.80 -4.64
C GLN A 53 8.89 -13.10 -5.40
N LEU A 54 8.04 -13.08 -6.45
CA LEU A 54 7.81 -14.25 -7.29
C LEU A 54 9.05 -14.62 -8.09
N GLN A 55 9.77 -13.64 -8.63
CA GLN A 55 11.04 -13.86 -9.34
C GLN A 55 12.12 -14.45 -8.43
N LYS A 56 12.24 -13.98 -7.19
CA LYS A 56 13.21 -14.50 -6.20
C LYS A 56 12.91 -15.93 -5.72
N ARG A 57 11.69 -16.43 -5.96
CA ARG A 57 11.26 -17.78 -5.54
C ARG A 57 11.40 -18.84 -6.64
N GLN A 58 11.86 -18.45 -7.83
CA GLN A 58 12.22 -19.35 -8.94
C GLN A 58 13.72 -19.66 -8.89
#